data_AF-A0A972VK51-F1
#
_entry.id   AF-A0A972VK51-F1
#
_cell.length_a   1.000
_cell.length_b   1.000
_cell.length_c   1.000
_cell.angle_alpha   90.00
_cell.angle_beta   90.00
_cell.angle_gamma   90.00
#
_symmetry.space_group_name_H-M   'P 1'
#
loop_
_entity.id
_entity.type
_entity.pdbx_description
1 polymer ?
#
loop_
_entity_poly.entity_id
_entity_poly.type
_entity_poly.pdbx_seq_one_letter_code
_entity_poly.pdbx_strand_id
1 'polypeptide(L)'
;MTGMCFRNCLVILCLCCLMSHSGLAEDGHAQVVADKPVSTWLPRTQREAPYDASVDEFLKTLNGSMRLLVCQYAGPKLSGTHPFKQGWLTTDSAQWSCNIEATSMNGHPDAMDLHVTFKLTEGAAHEAGVAVAFDFLDWHPSNTVLIPGAVYDGNRCRIVDRGYAQGLDRQYLYKKGLPLMSTPLPQLSPDRGKPSKLGITACNATTPAMLFYSHQTKRAFILLAEQRTPLGDNGFVIQESDDRERASLVVSAPGVREQKPLFVGFADSPDRGVSLRAGDEVSLRMRVYSFAAEGVPGLLERFMTVRKAVTGQNHARNLAPFSQVSEWMTERIDSRWHAGKDHQFYCPENAQWISFGWVGGLINTFPMLALGDDRHLDRVVKTFDFAMPRAQGESGYFYGALNHDGKCFSRDGYPE
;
A
#
# COMPACT_ATOMS: atom_id res chain seq x y z
N MET A 1 24.03 -41.47 38.82
CA MET A 1 22.79 -41.67 38.04
C MET A 1 23.04 -41.05 36.67
N THR A 2 23.71 -41.75 35.76
CA THR A 2 23.10 -42.52 34.63
C THR A 2 22.14 -41.64 33.81
N GLY A 3 22.30 -41.39 32.52
CA GLY A 3 23.16 -41.95 31.48
C GLY A 3 22.51 -41.66 30.11
N MET A 4 23.35 -41.54 29.08
CA MET A 4 23.09 -41.38 27.64
C MET A 4 21.85 -42.09 27.07
N CYS A 5 21.30 -41.58 25.96
CA CYS A 5 21.31 -42.34 24.70
C CYS A 5 20.94 -41.53 23.42
N PHE A 6 21.78 -41.71 22.41
CA PHE A 6 21.60 -41.47 20.97
C PHE A 6 20.81 -42.64 20.33
N ARG A 7 20.04 -42.38 19.24
CA ARG A 7 20.07 -43.08 17.92
C ARG A 7 18.71 -43.16 17.16
N ASN A 8 18.80 -42.76 15.88
CA ASN A 8 18.40 -43.39 14.60
C ASN A 8 16.97 -43.88 14.27
N CYS A 9 16.50 -43.48 13.06
CA CYS A 9 16.02 -44.27 11.88
C CYS A 9 15.09 -43.37 11.03
N LEU A 10 15.31 -42.97 9.77
CA LEU A 10 15.57 -43.62 8.46
C LEU A 10 14.31 -44.25 7.77
N VAL A 11 14.07 -43.79 6.51
CA VAL A 11 13.27 -44.34 5.36
C VAL A 11 11.73 -44.20 5.49
N ILE A 12 10.94 -43.68 4.52
CA ILE A 12 10.65 -44.23 3.17
C ILE A 12 10.12 -43.15 2.19
N LEU A 13 10.66 -43.19 0.97
CA LEU A 13 10.14 -42.61 -0.28
C LEU A 13 9.01 -43.50 -0.85
N CYS A 14 7.96 -42.92 -1.44
CA CYS A 14 7.23 -43.60 -2.51
C CYS A 14 6.55 -42.60 -3.46
N LEU A 15 7.08 -42.52 -4.68
CA LEU A 15 6.38 -42.08 -5.89
C LEU A 15 5.37 -43.16 -6.29
N CYS A 16 4.21 -42.78 -6.81
CA CYS A 16 3.69 -43.39 -8.04
C CYS A 16 2.58 -42.55 -8.68
N CYS A 17 2.79 -42.20 -9.95
CA CYS A 17 1.77 -41.84 -10.92
C CYS A 17 0.90 -43.06 -11.25
N LEU A 18 -0.38 -42.85 -11.54
CA LEU A 18 -1.05 -43.52 -12.67
C LEU A 18 -2.39 -42.85 -12.96
N MET A 19 -2.49 -42.35 -14.19
CA MET A 19 -3.74 -42.01 -14.86
C MET A 19 -4.52 -43.29 -15.16
N SER A 20 -5.85 -43.24 -15.07
CA SER A 20 -6.72 -44.09 -15.87
C SER A 20 -8.09 -43.43 -16.05
N HIS A 21 -8.40 -43.14 -17.32
CA HIS A 21 -9.73 -42.81 -17.81
C HIS A 21 -10.69 -44.00 -17.65
N SER A 22 -11.93 -43.72 -17.27
CA SER A 22 -13.11 -44.45 -17.76
C SER A 22 -14.34 -43.57 -17.55
N GLY A 23 -14.96 -43.13 -18.64
CA GLY A 23 -16.25 -42.47 -18.63
C GLY A 23 -17.38 -43.49 -18.67
N LEU A 24 -18.49 -43.17 -17.99
CA LEU A 24 -19.84 -43.65 -18.29
C LEU A 24 -20.81 -42.50 -17.98
N ALA A 25 -21.72 -42.25 -18.92
CA ALA A 25 -22.80 -41.28 -18.85
C ALA A 25 -24.05 -41.90 -18.22
N GLU A 26 -24.82 -41.13 -17.45
CA GLU A 26 -26.23 -40.76 -17.77
C GLU A 26 -26.90 -39.95 -16.62
N ASP A 27 -27.84 -39.11 -17.06
CA ASP A 27 -28.97 -38.49 -16.36
C ASP A 27 -28.79 -37.36 -15.31
N GLY A 28 -29.03 -36.13 -15.77
CA GLY A 28 -30.38 -35.60 -15.60
C GLY A 28 -30.74 -34.88 -14.30
N HIS A 29 -29.86 -34.07 -13.71
CA HIS A 29 -30.27 -32.91 -12.92
C HIS A 29 -29.25 -31.77 -13.13
N ALA A 30 -29.74 -30.59 -13.49
CA ALA A 30 -28.91 -29.38 -13.59
C ALA A 30 -28.41 -28.98 -12.20
N GLN A 31 -27.31 -29.59 -11.76
CA GLN A 31 -26.51 -29.09 -10.66
C GLN A 31 -25.87 -27.79 -11.12
N VAL A 32 -26.25 -26.69 -10.48
CA VAL A 32 -25.43 -25.48 -10.46
C VAL A 32 -24.09 -25.89 -9.85
N VAL A 33 -23.08 -26.09 -10.69
CA VAL A 33 -21.72 -26.41 -10.25
C VAL A 33 -21.24 -25.22 -9.43
N ALA A 34 -21.17 -25.37 -8.11
CA ALA A 34 -20.58 -24.40 -7.22
C ALA A 34 -19.14 -24.13 -7.68
N ASP A 35 -18.87 -22.90 -8.09
CA ASP A 35 -17.56 -22.46 -8.54
C ASP A 35 -16.57 -22.62 -7.38
N LYS A 36 -15.70 -23.64 -7.43
CA LYS A 36 -14.67 -23.90 -6.39
C LYS A 36 -13.91 -22.60 -6.04
N PRO A 37 -13.69 -22.25 -4.77
CA PRO A 37 -12.98 -21.03 -4.38
C PRO A 37 -11.57 -20.98 -5.00
N VAL A 38 -11.17 -19.81 -5.49
CA VAL A 38 -9.83 -19.55 -6.02
C VAL A 38 -9.15 -18.49 -5.17
N SER A 39 -7.92 -18.74 -4.73
CA SER A 39 -7.12 -17.84 -3.89
C SER A 39 -6.44 -16.71 -4.69
N THR A 40 -7.19 -16.04 -5.57
CA THR A 40 -6.68 -14.97 -6.44
C THR A 40 -7.71 -13.87 -6.60
N TRP A 41 -7.23 -12.64 -6.81
CA TRP A 41 -8.10 -11.52 -7.16
C TRP A 41 -8.39 -11.42 -8.66
N LEU A 42 -7.67 -12.17 -9.49
CA LEU A 42 -7.81 -12.17 -10.95
C LEU A 42 -9.06 -12.94 -11.42
N PRO A 43 -9.62 -12.63 -12.60
CA PRO A 43 -10.72 -13.41 -13.19
C PRO A 43 -10.27 -14.83 -13.60
N ARG A 44 -11.20 -15.79 -13.65
CA ARG A 44 -10.90 -17.20 -14.02
C ARG A 44 -10.65 -17.40 -15.51
N THR A 45 -11.31 -16.59 -16.35
CA THR A 45 -11.26 -16.67 -17.81
C THR A 45 -10.91 -15.30 -18.40
N GLN A 46 -10.63 -15.24 -19.70
CA GLN A 46 -10.29 -13.98 -20.36
C GLN A 46 -11.38 -12.93 -20.22
N ARG A 47 -12.68 -13.27 -20.08
CA ARG A 47 -13.72 -12.28 -19.75
C ARG A 47 -14.91 -12.96 -19.10
N GLU A 48 -15.19 -12.63 -17.84
CA GLU A 48 -16.42 -13.07 -17.17
C GLU A 48 -17.62 -12.28 -17.71
N ALA A 49 -18.82 -12.86 -17.67
CA ALA A 49 -20.02 -12.18 -18.16
C ALA A 49 -20.25 -10.87 -17.39
N PRO A 50 -20.59 -9.76 -18.06
CA PRO A 50 -20.75 -8.47 -17.42
C PRO A 50 -21.87 -8.57 -16.37
N TYR A 51 -21.58 -8.12 -15.15
CA TYR A 51 -22.61 -7.98 -14.12
C TYR A 51 -23.58 -6.85 -14.50
N ASP A 52 -23.04 -5.73 -14.96
CA ASP A 52 -23.78 -4.59 -15.49
C ASP A 52 -23.13 -4.15 -16.82
N ALA A 53 -23.89 -4.21 -17.91
CA ALA A 53 -23.39 -3.90 -19.25
C ALA A 53 -22.96 -2.43 -19.41
N SER A 54 -23.52 -1.50 -18.63
CA SER A 54 -23.18 -0.08 -18.70
C SER A 54 -21.77 0.18 -18.17
N VAL A 55 -21.37 -0.51 -17.10
CA VAL A 55 -20.04 -0.38 -16.50
C VAL A 55 -18.97 -0.95 -17.43
N ASP A 56 -19.21 -2.12 -18.00
CA ASP A 56 -18.31 -2.75 -18.96
C ASP A 56 -18.18 -1.92 -20.25
N GLU A 57 -19.27 -1.32 -20.75
CA GLU A 57 -19.19 -0.42 -21.92
C GLU A 57 -18.39 0.84 -21.60
N PHE A 58 -18.53 1.43 -20.40
CA PHE A 58 -17.71 2.56 -19.94
C PHE A 58 -16.20 2.23 -19.91
N LEU A 59 -15.85 0.99 -19.52
CA LEU A 59 -14.46 0.52 -19.40
C LEU A 59 -13.87 -0.07 -20.69
N LYS A 60 -14.69 -0.26 -21.72
CA LYS A 60 -14.33 -0.93 -22.98
C LYS A 60 -13.07 -0.41 -23.65
N THR A 61 -12.83 0.91 -23.59
CA THR A 61 -11.65 1.55 -24.19
C THR A 61 -10.33 1.17 -23.51
N LEU A 62 -10.39 0.55 -22.34
CA LEU A 62 -9.25 -0.01 -21.60
C LEU A 62 -9.27 -1.54 -21.62
N ASN A 63 -10.12 -2.16 -22.45
CA ASN A 63 -10.46 -3.58 -22.40
C ASN A 63 -10.74 -4.04 -20.95
N GLY A 64 -11.52 -3.21 -20.25
CA GLY A 64 -11.83 -3.40 -18.85
C GLY A 64 -13.23 -3.94 -18.62
N SER A 65 -13.41 -4.60 -17.48
CA SER A 65 -14.70 -5.10 -16.98
C SER A 65 -14.77 -4.97 -15.47
N MET A 66 -15.97 -5.12 -14.91
CA MET A 66 -16.17 -5.12 -13.46
C MET A 66 -16.75 -6.44 -12.96
N ARG A 67 -16.18 -6.96 -11.86
CA ARG A 67 -16.70 -8.09 -11.10
C ARG A 67 -17.05 -7.70 -9.67
N LEU A 68 -18.16 -8.26 -9.20
CA LEU A 68 -18.60 -8.14 -7.82
C LEU A 68 -18.36 -9.48 -7.13
N LEU A 69 -17.76 -9.47 -5.94
CA LEU A 69 -17.21 -10.66 -5.30
C LEU A 69 -17.66 -10.76 -3.85
N VAL A 70 -17.96 -11.99 -3.39
CA VAL A 70 -17.78 -12.39 -2.00
C VAL A 70 -16.38 -12.98 -1.84
N CYS A 71 -15.70 -12.59 -0.77
CA CYS A 71 -14.34 -13.01 -0.45
C CYS A 71 -14.37 -13.88 0.81
N GLN A 72 -13.57 -14.94 0.79
CA GLN A 72 -13.32 -15.82 1.93
C GLN A 72 -11.87 -15.66 2.36
N TYR A 73 -11.64 -15.60 3.67
CA TYR A 73 -10.34 -15.45 4.27
C TYR A 73 -9.99 -16.64 5.18
N ALA A 74 -8.69 -16.86 5.32
CA ALA A 74 -8.09 -17.73 6.32
C ALA A 74 -7.05 -16.91 7.07
N GLY A 75 -7.47 -16.29 8.18
CA GLY A 75 -6.67 -15.26 8.83
C GLY A 75 -6.47 -14.05 7.91
N PRO A 76 -5.23 -13.59 7.68
CA PRO A 76 -4.95 -12.45 6.81
C PRO A 76 -4.88 -12.82 5.31
N LYS A 77 -5.07 -14.10 4.95
CA LYS A 77 -4.91 -14.57 3.57
C LYS A 77 -6.26 -14.74 2.90
N LEU A 78 -6.34 -14.28 1.66
CA LEU A 78 -7.47 -14.61 0.79
C LEU A 78 -7.43 -16.11 0.49
N SER A 79 -8.47 -16.84 0.89
CA SER A 79 -8.62 -18.26 0.60
C SER A 79 -9.50 -18.51 -0.61
N GLY A 80 -10.42 -17.59 -0.93
CA GLY A 80 -11.32 -17.74 -2.07
C GLY A 80 -12.02 -16.45 -2.48
N THR A 81 -12.33 -16.31 -3.77
CA THR A 81 -13.32 -15.34 -4.27
C THR A 81 -14.44 -16.04 -5.04
N HIS A 82 -15.65 -15.55 -4.85
CA HIS A 82 -16.87 -16.04 -5.48
C HIS A 82 -17.56 -14.87 -6.21
N PRO A 83 -17.56 -14.87 -7.56
CA PRO A 83 -18.20 -13.81 -8.32
C PRO A 83 -19.73 -13.96 -8.33
N PHE A 84 -20.44 -12.83 -8.25
CA PHE A 84 -21.89 -12.81 -8.46
C PHE A 84 -22.24 -13.08 -9.91
N LYS A 85 -23.38 -13.75 -10.14
CA LYS A 85 -23.97 -13.96 -11.47
C LYS A 85 -25.41 -13.43 -11.42
N GLN A 86 -25.72 -12.46 -12.29
CA GLN A 86 -27.07 -11.87 -12.39
C GLN A 86 -27.64 -11.39 -11.03
N GLY A 87 -26.79 -10.77 -10.20
CA GLY A 87 -27.22 -10.24 -8.90
C GLY A 87 -27.32 -11.23 -7.76
N TRP A 88 -27.04 -12.51 -8.01
CA TRP A 88 -27.13 -13.55 -6.98
C TRP A 88 -25.84 -14.35 -6.86
N LEU A 89 -25.61 -14.86 -5.67
CA LEU A 89 -24.55 -15.80 -5.38
C LEU A 89 -24.99 -16.75 -4.27
N THR A 90 -24.82 -18.05 -4.51
CA THR A 90 -25.00 -19.08 -3.49
C THR A 90 -23.63 -19.69 -3.18
N THR A 91 -23.24 -19.65 -1.91
CA THR A 91 -22.10 -20.41 -1.38
C THR A 91 -22.61 -21.61 -0.59
N ASP A 92 -21.70 -22.47 -0.11
CA ASP A 92 -22.07 -23.65 0.67
C ASP A 92 -22.82 -23.31 1.98
N SER A 93 -22.67 -22.07 2.50
CA SER A 93 -23.19 -21.66 3.81
C SER A 93 -24.12 -20.45 3.78
N ALA A 94 -24.28 -19.77 2.63
CA ALA A 94 -25.05 -18.54 2.55
C ALA A 94 -25.60 -18.26 1.15
N GLN A 95 -26.69 -17.50 1.09
CA GLN A 95 -27.17 -16.85 -0.13
C GLN A 95 -26.95 -15.35 -0.03
N TRP A 96 -26.56 -14.78 -1.16
CA TRP A 96 -26.27 -13.37 -1.29
C TRP A 96 -27.03 -12.77 -2.46
N SER A 97 -27.51 -11.56 -2.26
CA SER A 97 -27.90 -10.67 -3.36
C SER A 97 -26.94 -9.50 -3.44
N CYS A 98 -26.80 -8.96 -4.65
CA CYS A 98 -26.07 -7.75 -4.89
C CYS A 98 -26.89 -6.82 -5.79
N ASN A 99 -26.76 -5.53 -5.58
CA ASN A 99 -27.32 -4.50 -6.43
C ASN A 99 -26.24 -3.47 -6.75
N ILE A 100 -26.29 -2.92 -7.96
CA ILE A 100 -25.45 -1.81 -8.38
C ILE A 100 -26.32 -0.69 -8.94
N GLU A 101 -26.05 0.52 -8.48
CA GLU A 101 -26.55 1.75 -9.07
C GLU A 101 -25.37 2.42 -9.79
N ALA A 102 -25.33 2.28 -11.11
CA ALA A 102 -24.34 2.91 -11.97
C ALA A 102 -24.94 4.17 -12.63
N THR A 103 -24.38 5.34 -12.31
CA THR A 103 -24.90 6.62 -12.81
C THR A 103 -23.82 7.38 -13.58
N SER A 104 -24.08 7.64 -14.86
CA SER A 104 -23.24 8.54 -15.66
C SER A 104 -23.34 9.98 -15.15
N MET A 105 -22.21 10.68 -15.07
CA MET A 105 -22.17 12.04 -14.57
C MET A 105 -22.53 13.05 -15.67
N ASN A 106 -23.56 13.86 -15.44
CA ASN A 106 -23.93 14.94 -16.37
C ASN A 106 -22.75 15.89 -16.61
N GLY A 107 -22.43 16.14 -17.88
CA GLY A 107 -21.29 16.99 -18.29
C GLY A 107 -19.91 16.34 -18.13
N HIS A 108 -19.84 15.08 -17.65
CA HIS A 108 -18.59 14.34 -17.47
C HIS A 108 -18.75 12.91 -18.02
N PRO A 109 -18.76 12.73 -19.35
CA PRO A 109 -18.92 11.41 -19.98
C PRO A 109 -17.77 10.44 -19.67
N ASP A 110 -16.66 10.97 -19.16
CA ASP A 110 -15.50 10.22 -18.72
C ASP A 110 -15.60 9.77 -17.25
N ALA A 111 -16.73 10.00 -16.57
CA ALA A 111 -16.93 9.72 -15.15
C ALA A 111 -18.24 8.97 -14.88
N MET A 112 -18.21 8.03 -13.94
CA MET A 112 -19.37 7.25 -13.53
C MET A 112 -19.34 6.98 -12.02
N ASP A 113 -20.47 7.25 -11.36
CA ASP A 113 -20.72 6.91 -9.96
C ASP A 113 -21.21 5.48 -9.83
N LEU A 114 -20.69 4.79 -8.82
CA LEU A 114 -21.03 3.41 -8.50
C LEU A 114 -21.40 3.31 -7.04
N HIS A 115 -22.62 2.85 -6.77
CA HIS A 115 -23.05 2.45 -5.45
C HIS A 115 -23.41 0.97 -5.48
N VAL A 116 -22.58 0.15 -4.84
CA VAL A 116 -22.73 -1.30 -4.83
C VAL A 116 -23.15 -1.74 -3.44
N THR A 117 -24.26 -2.46 -3.33
CA THR A 117 -24.76 -3.01 -2.07
C THR A 117 -24.77 -4.53 -2.13
N PHE A 118 -24.12 -5.14 -1.17
CA PHE A 118 -24.09 -6.59 -0.97
C PHE A 118 -24.95 -6.92 0.24
N LYS A 119 -25.82 -7.92 0.11
CA LYS A 119 -26.70 -8.37 1.19
C LYS A 119 -26.59 -9.87 1.35
N LEU A 120 -26.36 -10.32 2.58
CA LEU A 120 -26.49 -11.73 2.93
C LEU A 120 -27.98 -11.99 3.19
N THR A 121 -28.65 -12.70 2.28
CA THR A 121 -30.11 -12.91 2.36
C THR A 121 -30.47 -14.10 3.23
N GLU A 122 -29.67 -15.17 3.20
CA GLU A 122 -29.89 -16.38 4.00
C GLU A 122 -28.58 -16.99 4.48
N GLY A 123 -28.60 -17.65 5.64
CA GLY A 123 -27.43 -18.35 6.21
C GLY A 123 -26.46 -17.42 6.96
N ALA A 124 -25.18 -17.80 6.95
CA ALA A 124 -24.11 -17.05 7.61
C ALA A 124 -22.79 -17.24 6.86
N ALA A 125 -21.93 -16.21 6.92
CA ALA A 125 -20.60 -16.22 6.35
C ALA A 125 -19.59 -15.80 7.41
N HIS A 126 -18.61 -16.66 7.69
CA HIS A 126 -17.54 -16.40 8.66
C HIS A 126 -16.24 -16.12 7.92
N GLU A 127 -15.34 -15.31 8.50
CA GLU A 127 -14.07 -14.92 7.84
C GLU A 127 -14.31 -14.43 6.40
N ALA A 128 -15.36 -13.63 6.20
CA ALA A 128 -15.84 -13.21 4.90
C ALA A 128 -15.60 -11.71 4.65
N GLY A 129 -15.77 -11.29 3.41
CA GLY A 129 -15.84 -9.90 3.01
C GLY A 129 -16.48 -9.77 1.63
N VAL A 130 -16.59 -8.54 1.15
CA VAL A 130 -17.10 -8.24 -0.20
C VAL A 130 -16.08 -7.39 -0.94
N ALA A 131 -16.09 -7.45 -2.26
CA ALA A 131 -15.19 -6.64 -3.07
C ALA A 131 -15.78 -6.29 -4.44
N VAL A 132 -15.28 -5.18 -4.97
CA VAL A 132 -15.46 -4.78 -6.37
C VAL A 132 -14.10 -4.80 -7.05
N ALA A 133 -13.98 -5.61 -8.09
CA ALA A 133 -12.77 -5.75 -8.89
C ALA A 133 -12.98 -5.13 -10.27
N PHE A 134 -12.04 -4.29 -10.69
CA PHE A 134 -11.94 -3.77 -12.04
C PHE A 134 -10.81 -4.51 -12.74
N ASP A 135 -11.16 -5.34 -13.70
CA ASP A 135 -10.21 -6.18 -14.43
C ASP A 135 -9.86 -5.53 -15.77
N PHE A 136 -8.59 -5.62 -16.16
CA PHE A 136 -8.06 -5.08 -17.41
C PHE A 136 -7.32 -6.20 -18.13
N LEU A 137 -7.73 -6.49 -19.36
CA LEU A 137 -7.32 -7.69 -20.10
C LEU A 137 -6.23 -7.48 -21.14
N ASP A 138 -5.96 -6.21 -21.48
CA ASP A 138 -4.82 -5.78 -22.30
C ASP A 138 -3.83 -5.00 -21.41
N TRP A 139 -3.43 -5.63 -20.31
CA TRP A 139 -2.50 -5.03 -19.36
C TRP A 139 -1.06 -5.12 -19.86
N HIS A 140 -0.25 -4.14 -19.47
CA HIS A 140 1.19 -4.15 -19.73
C HIS A 140 1.95 -3.64 -18.50
N PRO A 141 3.09 -4.25 -18.13
CA PRO A 141 3.82 -3.86 -16.92
C PRO A 141 4.43 -2.45 -16.98
N SER A 142 4.50 -1.84 -18.17
CA SER A 142 4.90 -0.44 -18.31
C SER A 142 3.81 0.55 -17.90
N ASN A 143 2.57 0.09 -17.65
CA ASN A 143 1.50 0.95 -17.17
C ASN A 143 1.91 1.59 -15.85
N THR A 144 1.80 2.92 -15.77
CA THR A 144 2.18 3.66 -14.58
C THR A 144 1.07 3.57 -13.57
N VAL A 145 1.28 2.80 -12.51
CA VAL A 145 0.30 2.55 -11.43
C VAL A 145 0.57 3.48 -10.25
N LEU A 146 -0.47 4.13 -9.72
CA LEU A 146 -0.35 4.99 -8.55
C LEU A 146 -1.41 4.68 -7.50
N ILE A 147 -0.98 4.75 -6.24
CA ILE A 147 -1.86 4.91 -5.08
C ILE A 147 -1.35 6.15 -4.34
N PRO A 148 -2.12 7.26 -4.30
CA PRO A 148 -1.59 8.56 -3.89
C PRO A 148 -0.92 8.51 -2.52
N GLY A 149 0.36 8.88 -2.45
CA GLY A 149 1.14 8.89 -1.20
C GLY A 149 1.72 7.54 -0.77
N ALA A 150 1.40 6.43 -1.43
CA ALA A 150 1.87 5.09 -1.06
C ALA A 150 2.60 4.35 -2.18
N VAL A 151 2.13 4.49 -3.43
CA VAL A 151 2.65 3.75 -4.58
C VAL A 151 2.87 4.70 -5.74
N TYR A 152 4.09 4.71 -6.28
CA TYR A 152 4.48 5.46 -7.47
C TYR A 152 5.06 4.51 -8.50
N ASP A 153 4.45 4.44 -9.68
CA ASP A 153 4.80 3.51 -10.76
C ASP A 153 4.84 2.04 -10.30
N GLY A 154 3.81 1.65 -9.52
CA GLY A 154 3.73 0.31 -8.90
C GLY A 154 4.80 0.02 -7.86
N ASN A 155 5.62 1.03 -7.49
CA ASN A 155 6.83 0.86 -6.71
C ASN A 155 7.78 -0.22 -7.28
N ARG A 156 7.85 -0.35 -8.61
CA ARG A 156 8.62 -1.40 -9.29
C ARG A 156 10.13 -1.19 -9.15
N CYS A 157 10.65 -1.49 -7.98
CA CYS A 157 12.06 -1.35 -7.65
C CYS A 157 12.63 -2.71 -7.25
N ARG A 158 13.95 -2.84 -7.35
CA ARG A 158 14.63 -4.03 -6.84
C ARG A 158 14.61 -3.98 -5.32
N ILE A 159 14.02 -4.98 -4.68
CA ILE A 159 14.05 -5.11 -3.23
C ILE A 159 15.42 -5.60 -2.77
N VAL A 160 16.00 -4.87 -1.82
CA VAL A 160 17.20 -5.23 -1.07
C VAL A 160 16.80 -5.25 0.39
N ASP A 161 16.69 -6.45 0.96
CA ASP A 161 16.36 -6.62 2.37
C ASP A 161 17.55 -6.24 3.25
N ARG A 162 17.29 -5.35 4.22
CA ARG A 162 18.28 -4.80 5.14
C ARG A 162 17.58 -4.14 6.31
N GLY A 163 18.22 -4.21 7.47
CA GLY A 163 17.77 -3.56 8.69
C GLY A 163 17.84 -2.04 8.62
N TYR A 164 17.15 -1.39 9.55
CA TYR A 164 17.23 0.06 9.72
C TYR A 164 18.69 0.50 9.94
N ALA A 165 19.12 1.52 9.18
CA ALA A 165 20.47 2.10 9.24
C ALA A 165 21.65 1.12 9.01
N GLN A 166 21.42 -0.07 8.44
CA GLN A 166 22.48 -1.07 8.19
C GLN A 166 23.53 -0.62 7.14
N GLY A 167 23.27 0.46 6.39
CA GLY A 167 24.11 0.90 5.28
C GLY A 167 23.76 0.19 3.96
N LEU A 168 24.48 0.53 2.88
CA LEU A 168 24.46 -0.24 1.63
C LEU A 168 25.48 -1.38 1.73
N ASP A 169 25.37 -2.40 0.88
CA ASP A 169 26.53 -3.26 0.68
C ASP A 169 27.64 -2.44 0.00
N ARG A 170 28.89 -2.58 0.47
CA ARG A 170 30.05 -1.88 -0.12
C ARG A 170 30.20 -2.16 -1.61
N GLN A 171 29.76 -3.32 -2.09
CA GLN A 171 29.78 -3.64 -3.51
C GLN A 171 28.90 -2.72 -4.36
N TYR A 172 27.97 -1.98 -3.76
CA TYR A 172 27.11 -1.01 -4.45
C TYR A 172 27.70 0.40 -4.46
N LEU A 173 28.69 0.70 -3.61
CA LEU A 173 29.28 2.03 -3.55
C LEU A 173 29.95 2.39 -4.88
N TYR A 174 29.84 3.65 -5.27
CA TYR A 174 30.45 4.24 -6.47
C TYR A 174 30.02 3.61 -7.82
N LYS A 175 28.98 2.77 -7.84
CA LYS A 175 28.43 2.21 -9.08
C LYS A 175 27.33 3.11 -9.66
N LYS A 176 27.64 3.82 -10.74
CA LYS A 176 26.70 4.73 -11.43
C LYS A 176 25.48 4.03 -12.05
N GLY A 177 25.62 2.77 -12.47
CA GLY A 177 24.59 2.02 -13.21
C GLY A 177 23.69 1.15 -12.34
N LEU A 178 23.57 1.43 -11.04
CA LEU A 178 22.69 0.63 -10.18
C LEU A 178 21.23 0.90 -10.50
N PRO A 179 20.39 -0.14 -10.56
CA PRO A 179 18.94 0.05 -10.66
C PRO A 179 18.42 0.75 -9.40
N LEU A 180 17.24 1.35 -9.48
CA LEU A 180 16.53 1.82 -8.31
C LEU A 180 16.27 0.65 -7.36
N MET A 181 16.73 0.79 -6.12
CA MET A 181 16.61 -0.22 -5.07
C MET A 181 15.85 0.34 -3.88
N SER A 182 15.09 -0.51 -3.21
CA SER A 182 14.41 -0.15 -1.95
C SER A 182 14.43 -1.30 -0.95
N THR A 183 14.17 -1.00 0.31
CA THR A 183 13.83 -2.01 1.32
C THR A 183 12.46 -2.61 1.02
N PRO A 184 12.11 -3.79 1.60
CA PRO A 184 10.82 -4.40 1.34
C PRO A 184 9.68 -3.44 1.66
N LEU A 185 8.78 -3.27 0.69
CA LEU A 185 7.61 -2.38 0.75
C LEU A 185 6.53 -2.90 -0.22
N PRO A 186 5.26 -2.48 -0.09
CA PRO A 186 4.20 -2.89 -1.01
C PRO A 186 4.52 -2.48 -2.45
N GLN A 187 4.68 -3.47 -3.34
CA GLN A 187 5.05 -3.23 -4.73
C GLN A 187 4.43 -4.24 -5.69
N LEU A 188 4.29 -3.84 -6.95
CA LEU A 188 4.18 -4.77 -8.06
C LEU A 188 5.58 -5.27 -8.43
N SER A 189 5.67 -6.53 -8.83
CA SER A 189 6.96 -7.14 -9.14
C SER A 189 7.52 -6.57 -10.46
N PRO A 190 8.79 -6.14 -10.50
CA PRO A 190 9.44 -5.76 -11.75
C PRO A 190 9.76 -6.97 -12.65
N ASP A 191 9.82 -8.18 -12.07
CA ASP A 191 10.21 -9.39 -12.79
C ASP A 191 8.98 -10.18 -13.27
N ARG A 192 8.96 -10.62 -14.54
CA ARG A 192 7.93 -11.53 -15.07
C ARG A 192 8.01 -12.91 -14.39
N GLY A 193 6.88 -13.59 -14.25
CA GLY A 193 6.81 -14.94 -13.63
C GLY A 193 6.95 -14.98 -12.10
N LYS A 194 7.21 -13.84 -11.43
CA LYS A 194 7.06 -13.73 -9.97
C LYS A 194 5.65 -13.26 -9.62
N PRO A 195 5.11 -13.59 -8.43
CA PRO A 195 3.87 -12.99 -7.95
C PRO A 195 3.96 -11.46 -7.99
N SER A 196 2.99 -10.81 -8.62
CA SER A 196 2.90 -9.35 -8.67
C SER A 196 1.56 -8.92 -8.07
N LYS A 197 1.61 -8.61 -6.78
CA LYS A 197 0.45 -8.26 -5.98
C LYS A 197 0.89 -7.28 -4.91
N LEU A 198 0.21 -6.15 -4.84
CA LEU A 198 0.30 -5.25 -3.69
C LEU A 198 -1.07 -5.11 -3.05
N GLY A 199 -1.09 -5.07 -1.73
CA GLY A 199 -2.29 -4.85 -0.93
C GLY A 199 -2.01 -3.87 0.19
N ILE A 200 -2.79 -2.80 0.28
CA ILE A 200 -2.75 -1.80 1.35
C ILE A 200 -4.18 -1.48 1.80
N THR A 201 -4.36 -0.66 2.84
CA THR A 201 -5.69 -0.12 3.15
C THR A 201 -5.85 1.28 2.57
N ALA A 202 -7.08 1.74 2.38
CA ALA A 202 -7.38 3.08 1.90
C ALA A 202 -6.74 4.19 2.77
N CYS A 203 -6.51 3.93 4.07
CA CYS A 203 -5.80 4.82 4.98
C CYS A 203 -4.31 5.01 4.67
N ASN A 204 -3.71 4.12 3.89
CA ASN A 204 -2.34 4.31 3.42
C ASN A 204 -2.25 5.37 2.31
N ALA A 205 -3.39 5.73 1.67
CA ALA A 205 -3.43 6.71 0.61
C ALA A 205 -3.81 8.11 1.12
N THR A 206 -3.21 9.16 0.57
CA THR A 206 -3.57 10.57 0.88
C THR A 206 -4.93 10.95 0.34
N THR A 207 -5.40 10.21 -0.66
CA THR A 207 -6.77 10.18 -1.16
C THR A 207 -7.08 8.71 -1.44
N PRO A 208 -8.20 8.15 -0.94
CA PRO A 208 -8.60 6.77 -1.21
C PRO A 208 -8.85 6.53 -2.71
N ALA A 209 -7.77 6.25 -3.45
CA ALA A 209 -7.79 6.09 -4.88
C ALA A 209 -6.74 5.09 -5.38
N MET A 210 -7.05 4.42 -6.49
CA MET A 210 -6.10 3.68 -7.31
C MET A 210 -6.15 4.23 -8.73
N LEU A 211 -4.99 4.42 -9.35
CA LEU A 211 -4.87 5.04 -10.66
C LEU A 211 -3.93 4.23 -11.52
N PHE A 212 -4.14 4.28 -12.84
CA PHE A 212 -3.07 3.94 -13.77
C PHE A 212 -3.14 4.76 -15.05
N TYR A 213 -1.98 4.88 -15.70
CA TYR A 213 -1.85 5.34 -17.07
C TYR A 213 -1.38 4.19 -17.96
N SER A 214 -2.13 3.87 -19.00
CA SER A 214 -1.71 2.93 -20.04
C SER A 214 -0.96 3.66 -21.13
N HIS A 215 0.32 3.33 -21.28
CA HIS A 215 1.17 3.88 -22.35
C HIS A 215 0.77 3.35 -23.72
N GLN A 216 0.21 2.13 -23.78
CA GLN A 216 -0.22 1.51 -25.03
C GLN A 216 -1.46 2.18 -25.60
N THR A 217 -2.48 2.41 -24.76
CA THR A 217 -3.75 2.99 -25.21
C THR A 217 -3.77 4.52 -25.10
N LYS A 218 -2.77 5.12 -24.43
CA LYS A 218 -2.72 6.56 -24.07
C LYS A 218 -3.95 7.00 -23.28
N ARG A 219 -4.43 6.12 -22.41
CA ARG A 219 -5.61 6.36 -21.58
C ARG A 219 -5.26 6.20 -20.12
N ALA A 220 -5.99 6.93 -19.28
CA ALA A 220 -5.85 6.88 -17.85
C ALA A 220 -7.15 6.40 -17.19
N PHE A 221 -6.98 5.76 -16.05
CA PHE A 221 -8.04 5.29 -15.19
C PHE A 221 -7.84 5.84 -13.78
N ILE A 222 -8.91 6.31 -13.16
CA ILE A 222 -8.93 6.71 -11.76
C ILE A 222 -10.12 6.01 -11.10
N LEU A 223 -9.85 5.26 -10.05
CA LEU A 223 -10.85 4.72 -9.14
C LEU A 223 -10.75 5.47 -7.82
N LEU A 224 -11.78 6.24 -7.48
CA LEU A 224 -11.97 6.82 -6.15
C LEU A 224 -12.93 5.95 -5.35
N ALA A 225 -12.67 5.76 -4.06
CA ALA A 225 -13.55 5.03 -3.16
C ALA A 225 -13.72 5.77 -1.83
N GLU A 226 -14.65 5.33 -1.00
CA GLU A 226 -14.65 5.75 0.40
C GLU A 226 -13.48 5.12 1.15
N GLN A 227 -13.03 5.79 2.23
CA GLN A 227 -11.95 5.27 3.07
C GLN A 227 -12.35 4.00 3.82
N ARG A 228 -13.59 3.94 4.31
CA ARG A 228 -14.06 2.89 5.23
C ARG A 228 -15.54 2.61 5.08
N THR A 229 -15.94 1.42 5.50
CA THR A 229 -17.32 1.01 5.79
C THR A 229 -17.49 0.85 7.31
N PRO A 230 -18.68 0.49 7.81
CA PRO A 230 -18.82 0.05 9.20
C PRO A 230 -17.93 -1.14 9.59
N LEU A 231 -17.41 -1.89 8.61
CA LEU A 231 -16.50 -3.02 8.83
C LEU A 231 -15.02 -2.60 8.97
N GLY A 232 -14.72 -1.30 8.92
CA GLY A 232 -13.37 -0.76 9.00
C GLY A 232 -12.87 -0.20 7.67
N ASP A 233 -11.57 0.06 7.59
CA ASP A 233 -10.96 0.63 6.38
C ASP A 233 -11.06 -0.33 5.20
N ASN A 234 -11.33 0.22 4.02
CA ASN A 234 -11.39 -0.55 2.79
C ASN A 234 -9.99 -1.03 2.38
N GLY A 235 -9.91 -2.22 1.78
CA GLY A 235 -8.68 -2.75 1.20
C GLY A 235 -8.52 -2.30 -0.23
N PHE A 236 -7.30 -1.94 -0.62
CA PHE A 236 -6.90 -1.68 -2.00
C PHE A 236 -5.89 -2.73 -2.42
N VAL A 237 -6.24 -3.50 -3.45
CA VAL A 237 -5.38 -4.54 -3.99
C VAL A 237 -5.19 -4.31 -5.48
N ILE A 238 -3.94 -4.41 -5.92
CA ILE A 238 -3.60 -4.49 -7.34
C ILE A 238 -2.85 -5.79 -7.54
N GLN A 239 -3.40 -6.65 -8.40
CA GLN A 239 -2.78 -7.92 -8.74
C GLN A 239 -2.63 -8.03 -10.26
N GLU A 240 -1.46 -8.43 -10.73
CA GLU A 240 -1.19 -8.75 -12.13
C GLU A 240 -1.09 -10.26 -12.32
N SER A 241 -1.49 -10.75 -13.49
CA SER A 241 -1.24 -12.13 -13.90
C SER A 241 0.25 -12.39 -14.10
N ASP A 242 0.65 -13.66 -14.04
CA ASP A 242 2.05 -14.08 -14.18
C ASP A 242 2.67 -13.67 -15.53
N ASP A 243 1.86 -13.69 -16.59
CA ASP A 243 2.18 -13.24 -17.95
C ASP A 243 2.20 -11.70 -18.10
N ARG A 244 1.70 -10.95 -17.11
CA ARG A 244 1.53 -9.48 -17.10
C ARG A 244 0.58 -8.94 -18.16
N GLU A 245 -0.27 -9.78 -18.72
CA GLU A 245 -1.27 -9.39 -19.73
C GLU A 245 -2.62 -9.01 -19.09
N ARG A 246 -2.81 -9.32 -17.80
CA ARG A 246 -4.03 -8.98 -17.06
C ARG A 246 -3.70 -8.32 -15.72
N ALA A 247 -4.56 -7.43 -15.28
CA ALA A 247 -4.51 -6.90 -13.91
C ALA A 247 -5.90 -6.64 -13.35
N SER A 248 -6.02 -6.73 -12.03
CA SER A 248 -7.23 -6.38 -11.28
C SER A 248 -6.90 -5.30 -10.27
N LEU A 249 -7.68 -4.22 -10.27
CA LEU A 249 -7.71 -3.19 -9.24
C LEU A 249 -8.94 -3.44 -8.38
N VAL A 250 -8.76 -3.73 -7.09
CA VAL A 250 -9.84 -4.20 -6.20
C VAL A 250 -10.02 -3.30 -4.99
N VAL A 251 -11.28 -2.97 -4.70
CA VAL A 251 -11.72 -2.36 -3.44
C VAL A 251 -12.47 -3.41 -2.63
N SER A 252 -11.99 -3.74 -1.44
CA SER A 252 -12.60 -4.74 -0.55
C SER A 252 -13.10 -4.13 0.77
N ALA A 253 -14.14 -4.73 1.36
CA ALA A 253 -14.60 -4.44 2.71
C ALA A 253 -14.85 -5.75 3.49
N PRO A 254 -14.18 -5.97 4.64
CA PRO A 254 -13.10 -5.14 5.19
C PRO A 254 -11.83 -5.18 4.31
N GLY A 255 -10.88 -4.30 4.59
CA GLY A 255 -9.52 -4.41 4.07
C GLY A 255 -8.73 -5.50 4.79
N VAL A 256 -8.37 -6.58 4.07
CA VAL A 256 -7.56 -7.68 4.60
C VAL A 256 -6.25 -7.78 3.82
N ARG A 257 -5.15 -7.35 4.45
CA ARG A 257 -3.81 -7.48 3.86
C ARG A 257 -3.15 -8.76 4.36
N GLU A 258 -2.43 -9.44 3.48
CA GLU A 258 -1.64 -10.63 3.87
C GLU A 258 -0.48 -10.27 4.80
N GLN A 259 0.13 -9.10 4.58
CA GLN A 259 1.26 -8.60 5.36
C GLN A 259 1.03 -7.14 5.73
N LYS A 260 1.44 -6.77 6.95
CA LYS A 260 1.38 -5.38 7.43
C LYS A 260 2.72 -4.69 7.17
N PRO A 261 2.76 -3.61 6.37
CA PRO A 261 3.98 -2.82 6.20
C PRO A 261 4.46 -2.23 7.53
N LEU A 262 5.76 -2.29 7.77
CA LEU A 262 6.43 -1.66 8.91
C LEU A 262 7.28 -0.49 8.43
N PHE A 263 7.94 0.18 9.38
CA PHE A 263 8.99 1.15 9.07
C PHE A 263 10.13 0.53 8.25
N VAL A 264 10.48 -0.72 8.53
CA VAL A 264 11.37 -1.55 7.69
C VAL A 264 10.76 -2.94 7.58
N GLY A 265 10.46 -3.36 6.35
CA GLY A 265 9.95 -4.70 6.08
C GLY A 265 8.45 -4.88 6.38
N PHE A 266 8.08 -6.10 6.74
CA PHE A 266 6.70 -6.53 6.98
C PHE A 266 6.57 -7.32 8.26
N ALA A 267 5.42 -7.21 8.92
CA ALA A 267 4.98 -8.11 9.98
C ALA A 267 3.76 -8.93 9.54
N ASP A 268 3.44 -9.94 10.35
CA ASP A 268 2.16 -10.63 10.26
C ASP A 268 1.01 -9.63 10.37
N SER A 269 0.05 -9.79 9.47
CA SER A 269 -1.12 -8.92 9.45
C SER A 269 -2.15 -9.34 10.50
N PRO A 270 -2.67 -8.40 11.31
CA PRO A 270 -3.77 -8.66 12.21
C PRO A 270 -5.13 -8.64 11.50
N ASP A 271 -5.18 -8.24 10.22
CA ASP A 271 -6.44 -8.06 9.49
C ASP A 271 -7.15 -9.41 9.28
N ARG A 272 -8.48 -9.44 9.37
CA ARG A 272 -9.31 -10.66 9.30
C ARG A 272 -10.58 -10.41 8.50
N GLY A 273 -11.17 -11.48 7.98
CA GLY A 273 -12.54 -11.43 7.48
C GLY A 273 -13.52 -11.21 8.63
N VAL A 274 -14.74 -10.77 8.30
CA VAL A 274 -15.81 -10.57 9.28
C VAL A 274 -16.77 -11.75 9.31
N SER A 275 -17.56 -11.84 10.39
CA SER A 275 -18.73 -12.72 10.41
C SER A 275 -19.98 -11.91 10.08
N LEU A 276 -20.73 -12.37 9.09
CA LEU A 276 -21.97 -11.78 8.60
C LEU A 276 -23.10 -12.81 8.71
N ARG A 277 -24.30 -12.34 8.99
CA ARG A 277 -25.52 -13.14 9.10
C ARG A 277 -26.62 -12.62 8.18
N ALA A 278 -27.66 -13.43 8.01
CA ALA A 278 -28.81 -13.03 7.20
C ALA A 278 -29.37 -11.67 7.65
N GLY A 279 -29.56 -10.78 6.67
CA GLY A 279 -29.99 -9.40 6.88
C GLY A 279 -28.87 -8.37 6.94
N ASP A 280 -27.60 -8.78 7.12
CA ASP A 280 -26.48 -7.84 7.09
C ASP A 280 -26.22 -7.32 5.68
N GLU A 281 -25.86 -6.04 5.60
CA GLU A 281 -25.60 -5.32 4.36
C GLU A 281 -24.24 -4.60 4.41
N VAL A 282 -23.54 -4.62 3.29
CA VAL A 282 -22.28 -3.89 3.10
C VAL A 282 -22.36 -3.12 1.80
N SER A 283 -22.15 -1.81 1.87
CA SER A 283 -22.19 -0.92 0.70
C SER A 283 -20.83 -0.29 0.43
N LEU A 284 -20.47 -0.23 -0.85
CA LEU A 284 -19.26 0.43 -1.35
C LEU A 284 -19.67 1.55 -2.31
N ARG A 285 -19.26 2.78 -2.01
CA ARG A 285 -19.41 3.94 -2.89
C ARG A 285 -18.08 4.28 -3.54
N MET A 286 -18.12 4.39 -4.87
CA MET A 286 -16.94 4.64 -5.69
C MET A 286 -17.29 5.58 -6.84
N ARG A 287 -16.27 6.19 -7.41
CA ARG A 287 -16.36 6.89 -8.69
C ARG A 287 -15.20 6.48 -9.56
N VAL A 288 -15.50 6.09 -10.80
CA VAL A 288 -14.49 5.74 -11.79
C VAL A 288 -14.39 6.81 -12.87
N TYR A 289 -13.17 7.00 -13.39
CA TYR A 289 -12.89 7.84 -14.55
C TYR A 289 -12.10 7.05 -15.59
N SER A 290 -12.45 7.20 -16.87
CA SER A 290 -11.73 6.62 -18.01
C SER A 290 -11.62 7.65 -19.12
N PHE A 291 -10.41 8.14 -19.39
CA PHE A 291 -10.18 9.27 -20.31
C PHE A 291 -8.88 9.11 -21.09
N ALA A 292 -8.79 9.79 -22.24
CA ALA A 292 -7.53 9.93 -22.96
C ALA A 292 -6.61 10.89 -22.21
N ALA A 293 -5.32 10.59 -22.13
CA ALA A 293 -4.34 11.45 -21.47
C ALA A 293 -3.00 11.44 -22.20
N GLU A 294 -2.37 12.62 -22.29
CA GLU A 294 -1.05 12.81 -22.88
C GLU A 294 0.05 12.52 -21.85
N GLY A 295 0.09 11.29 -21.36
CA GLY A 295 1.07 10.82 -20.39
C GLY A 295 0.64 10.96 -18.92
N VAL A 296 1.60 10.66 -18.05
CA VAL A 296 1.44 10.74 -16.59
C VAL A 296 1.03 12.15 -16.10
N PRO A 297 1.57 13.26 -16.65
CA PRO A 297 1.13 14.60 -16.23
C PRO A 297 -0.38 14.83 -16.41
N GLY A 298 -0.97 14.38 -17.52
CA GLY A 298 -2.42 14.51 -17.76
C GLY A 298 -3.26 13.68 -16.79
N LEU A 299 -2.78 12.49 -16.39
CA LEU A 299 -3.39 11.71 -15.31
C LEU A 299 -3.36 12.47 -13.98
N LEU A 300 -2.20 13.02 -13.62
CA LEU A 300 -2.02 13.75 -12.36
C LEU A 300 -2.86 15.03 -12.31
N GLU A 301 -2.93 15.78 -13.41
CA GLU A 301 -3.77 16.98 -13.50
C GLU A 301 -5.25 16.63 -13.30
N ARG A 302 -5.76 15.62 -14.00
CA ARG A 302 -7.14 15.16 -13.83
C ARG A 302 -7.38 14.68 -12.40
N PHE A 303 -6.49 13.87 -11.85
CA PHE A 303 -6.56 13.41 -10.47
C PHE A 303 -6.64 14.58 -9.48
N MET A 304 -5.79 15.60 -9.64
CA MET A 304 -5.77 16.73 -8.73
C MET A 304 -7.10 17.49 -8.73
N THR A 305 -7.77 17.59 -9.87
CA THR A 305 -9.12 18.18 -9.98
C THR A 305 -10.20 17.32 -9.31
N VAL A 306 -10.12 15.99 -9.45
CA VAL A 306 -11.22 15.09 -9.02
C VAL A 306 -11.01 14.42 -7.66
N ARG A 307 -9.83 14.52 -7.04
CA ARG A 307 -9.43 13.76 -5.84
C ARG A 307 -10.38 13.84 -4.64
N LYS A 308 -11.24 14.86 -4.58
CA LYS A 308 -12.23 15.06 -3.50
C LYS A 308 -13.66 14.67 -3.87
N ALA A 309 -13.88 14.13 -5.07
CA ALA A 309 -15.24 13.87 -5.58
C ALA A 309 -16.03 12.85 -4.75
N VAL A 310 -15.36 11.90 -4.10
CA VAL A 310 -16.01 10.88 -3.24
C VAL A 310 -15.92 11.25 -1.75
N THR A 311 -14.75 11.69 -1.27
CA THR A 311 -14.52 11.97 0.16
C THR A 311 -15.05 13.33 0.62
N GLY A 312 -15.40 14.22 -0.30
CA GLY A 312 -15.86 15.57 0.00
C GLY A 312 -14.75 16.53 0.43
N GLN A 313 -15.16 17.67 1.00
CA GLN A 313 -14.24 18.68 1.50
C GLN A 313 -13.49 18.21 2.74
N ASN A 314 -12.22 18.60 2.86
CA ASN A 314 -11.46 18.33 4.06
C ASN A 314 -11.98 19.21 5.19
N HIS A 315 -12.41 18.59 6.28
CA HIS A 315 -12.69 19.29 7.52
C HIS A 315 -11.43 19.24 8.39
N ALA A 316 -10.70 20.36 8.47
CA ALA A 316 -9.58 20.49 9.39
C ALA A 316 -10.08 20.23 10.82
N ARG A 317 -9.30 19.47 11.60
CA ARG A 317 -9.66 19.08 12.98
C ARG A 317 -9.25 20.15 13.98
N ASN A 318 -9.59 19.93 15.25
CA ASN A 318 -9.17 20.76 16.38
C ASN A 318 -7.63 20.74 16.53
N LEU A 319 -6.96 21.62 15.81
CA LEU A 319 -5.50 21.80 15.85
C LEU A 319 -5.14 22.71 17.03
N ALA A 320 -3.97 22.46 17.63
CA ALA A 320 -3.37 23.42 18.54
C ALA A 320 -3.03 24.71 17.76
N PRO A 321 -3.30 25.91 18.31
CA PRO A 321 -2.92 27.15 17.64
C PRO A 321 -1.40 27.20 17.46
N PHE A 322 -0.94 27.78 16.36
CA PHE A 322 0.50 27.86 16.07
C PHE A 322 1.30 28.57 17.17
N SER A 323 0.69 29.50 17.92
CA SER A 323 1.32 30.11 19.10
C SER A 323 1.66 29.07 20.17
N GLN A 324 0.73 28.16 20.48
CA GLN A 324 0.94 27.09 21.44
C GLN A 324 1.99 26.08 20.95
N VAL A 325 1.94 25.74 19.66
CA VAL A 325 2.96 24.87 19.04
C VAL A 325 4.33 25.54 19.11
N SER A 326 4.43 26.84 18.84
CA SER A 326 5.68 27.60 18.92
C SER A 326 6.24 27.61 20.33
N GLU A 327 5.39 27.81 21.35
CA GLU A 327 5.79 27.76 22.76
C GLU A 327 6.37 26.39 23.12
N TRP A 328 5.63 25.30 22.85
CA TRP A 328 6.08 23.94 23.17
C TRP A 328 7.35 23.55 22.41
N MET A 329 7.47 23.93 21.14
CA MET A 329 8.66 23.62 20.35
C MET A 329 9.88 24.40 20.84
N THR A 330 9.70 25.67 21.20
CA THR A 330 10.77 26.50 21.78
C THR A 330 11.26 25.92 23.11
N GLU A 331 10.33 25.62 24.03
CA GLU A 331 10.66 24.99 25.31
C GLU A 331 11.36 23.64 25.10
N ARG A 332 10.91 22.84 24.14
CA ARG A 332 11.51 21.55 23.82
C ARG A 332 12.92 21.68 23.27
N ILE A 333 13.21 22.68 22.45
CA ILE A 333 14.56 22.93 21.93
C ILE A 333 15.46 23.48 23.03
N ASP A 334 14.97 24.43 23.84
CA ASP A 334 15.73 25.01 24.93
C ASP A 334 16.09 24.02 26.04
N SER A 335 15.21 23.08 26.36
CA SER A 335 15.49 22.01 27.32
C SER A 335 16.58 21.05 26.84
N ARG A 336 16.96 21.12 25.56
CA ARG A 336 18.01 20.32 24.92
C ARG A 336 19.30 21.10 24.68
N TRP A 337 19.47 22.24 25.36
CA TRP A 337 20.73 22.95 25.38
C TRP A 337 21.80 22.16 26.15
N HIS A 338 22.86 21.73 25.46
CA HIS A 338 24.04 21.17 26.10
C HIS A 338 24.93 22.32 26.59
N ALA A 339 25.07 22.46 27.91
CA ALA A 339 25.95 23.43 28.54
C ALA A 339 27.22 22.75 29.10
N GLY A 340 27.98 22.10 28.21
CA GLY A 340 29.25 21.45 28.57
C GLY A 340 30.34 22.47 28.94
N LYS A 341 31.40 21.97 29.58
CA LYS A 341 32.58 22.80 29.93
C LYS A 341 33.37 23.20 28.69
N ASP A 342 33.57 22.24 27.79
CA ASP A 342 34.38 22.44 26.59
C ASP A 342 33.56 23.02 25.44
N HIS A 343 32.31 22.55 25.32
CA HIS A 343 31.43 22.85 24.20
C HIS A 343 30.00 23.10 24.66
N GLN A 344 29.32 24.02 23.97
CA GLN A 344 27.92 24.32 24.21
C GLN A 344 27.17 24.37 22.88
N PHE A 345 26.04 23.70 22.78
CA PHE A 345 25.30 23.56 21.54
C PHE A 345 23.88 23.03 21.76
N TYR A 346 23.00 23.21 20.77
CA TYR A 346 21.69 22.56 20.75
C TYR A 346 21.78 21.09 20.35
N CYS A 347 21.24 20.21 21.19
CA CYS A 347 21.15 18.79 20.88
C CYS A 347 19.93 18.44 20.00
N PRO A 348 20.08 17.50 19.04
CA PRO A 348 18.97 16.77 18.46
C PRO A 348 18.34 15.84 19.50
N GLU A 349 17.01 15.72 19.44
CA GLU A 349 16.24 14.69 20.16
C GLU A 349 16.67 14.51 21.65
N ASN A 350 17.08 13.30 22.05
CA ASN A 350 17.53 13.00 23.42
C ASN A 350 19.05 12.71 23.46
N ALA A 351 19.79 13.21 22.47
CA ALA A 351 21.21 12.94 22.29
C ALA A 351 22.10 14.01 22.96
N GLN A 352 23.38 13.67 23.14
CA GLN A 352 24.45 14.63 23.50
C GLN A 352 25.48 14.70 22.37
N TRP A 353 25.01 14.88 21.14
CA TRP A 353 25.82 14.90 19.92
C TRP A 353 25.02 15.54 18.78
N ILE A 354 25.66 16.05 17.74
CA ILE A 354 24.99 16.65 16.56
C ILE A 354 24.91 15.62 15.44
N SER A 355 23.78 15.57 14.72
CA SER A 355 23.68 14.92 13.41
C SER A 355 23.62 15.96 12.29
N PHE A 356 24.28 15.68 11.17
CA PHE A 356 24.23 16.54 9.98
C PHE A 356 23.24 16.04 8.91
N GLY A 357 22.81 14.78 8.97
CA GLY A 357 21.94 14.14 7.96
C GLY A 357 20.53 13.75 8.44
N TRP A 358 20.19 13.99 9.71
CA TRP A 358 18.86 13.70 10.29
C TRP A 358 18.32 14.92 11.03
N VAL A 359 17.04 14.88 11.40
CA VAL A 359 16.38 16.00 12.10
C VAL A 359 17.07 16.32 13.43
N GLY A 360 17.25 17.63 13.69
CA GLY A 360 17.92 18.17 14.87
C GLY A 360 19.40 18.52 14.64
N GLY A 361 20.09 19.00 15.68
CA GLY A 361 21.40 19.64 15.51
C GLY A 361 21.23 21.04 14.92
N LEU A 362 21.83 21.28 13.73
CA LEU A 362 21.76 22.58 13.06
C LEU A 362 20.35 22.97 12.58
N ILE A 363 19.45 22.02 12.32
CA ILE A 363 18.06 22.36 11.93
C ILE A 363 17.34 23.13 13.05
N ASN A 364 17.67 22.86 14.31
CA ASN A 364 17.05 23.55 15.45
C ASN A 364 17.49 25.01 15.54
N THR A 365 18.58 25.43 14.89
CA THR A 365 19.08 26.79 15.07
C THR A 365 18.22 27.84 14.38
N PHE A 366 17.62 27.53 13.23
CA PHE A 366 16.79 28.48 12.50
C PHE A 366 15.56 28.95 13.30
N PRO A 367 14.69 28.06 13.84
CA PRO A 367 13.54 28.51 14.61
C PRO A 367 13.94 29.28 15.87
N MET A 368 15.06 28.94 16.52
CA MET A 368 15.53 29.68 17.70
C MET A 368 16.09 31.06 17.32
N LEU A 369 16.85 31.15 16.21
CA LEU A 369 17.34 32.42 15.69
C LEU A 369 16.17 33.36 15.31
N ALA A 370 15.10 32.81 14.76
CA ALA A 370 13.92 33.57 14.34
C ALA A 370 13.14 34.21 15.50
N LEU A 371 13.36 33.79 16.76
CA LEU A 371 12.79 34.44 17.94
C LEU A 371 13.33 35.86 18.16
N GLY A 372 14.52 36.16 17.62
CA GLY A 372 15.05 37.51 17.56
C GLY A 372 15.57 38.08 18.90
N ASP A 373 15.93 37.22 19.86
CA ASP A 373 16.56 37.63 21.12
C ASP A 373 18.01 37.14 21.26
N ASP A 374 18.75 37.85 22.13
CA ASP A 374 20.19 37.66 22.33
C ASP A 374 20.54 36.27 22.85
N ARG A 375 19.67 35.68 23.68
CA ARG A 375 19.94 34.37 24.29
C ARG A 375 19.96 33.29 23.21
N HIS A 376 18.98 33.28 22.32
CA HIS A 376 18.94 32.30 21.25
C HIS A 376 19.99 32.58 20.19
N LEU A 377 20.28 33.84 19.88
CA LEU A 377 21.38 34.20 18.99
C LEU A 377 22.72 33.63 19.49
N ASP A 378 23.08 33.86 20.76
CA ASP A 378 24.30 33.32 21.37
C ASP A 378 24.36 31.78 21.28
N ARG A 379 23.26 31.11 21.61
CA ARG A 379 23.18 29.64 21.54
C ARG A 379 23.33 29.11 20.11
N VAL A 380 22.76 29.81 19.13
CA VAL A 380 22.88 29.48 17.71
C VAL A 380 24.33 29.63 17.26
N VAL A 381 24.98 30.76 17.56
CA VAL A 381 26.40 31.00 17.23
C VAL A 381 27.28 29.89 17.79
N LYS A 382 27.13 29.59 19.10
CA LYS A 382 27.88 28.51 19.75
C LYS A 382 27.64 27.13 19.12
N THR A 383 26.41 26.86 18.68
CA THR A 383 26.10 25.60 17.98
C THR A 383 26.86 25.50 16.66
N PHE A 384 26.92 26.58 15.87
CA PHE A 384 27.69 26.61 14.62
C PHE A 384 29.21 26.54 14.87
N ASP A 385 29.72 27.29 15.85
CA ASP A 385 31.15 27.29 16.24
C ASP A 385 31.62 25.93 16.76
N PHE A 386 30.71 25.17 17.37
CA PHE A 386 30.97 23.79 17.76
C PHE A 386 30.98 22.86 16.52
N ALA A 387 29.93 22.91 15.71
CA ALA A 387 29.67 21.94 14.65
C ALA A 387 30.59 22.11 13.42
N MET A 388 30.64 23.31 12.84
CA MET A 388 31.22 23.53 11.51
C MET A 388 32.72 23.26 11.44
N PRO A 389 33.56 23.73 12.40
CA PRO A 389 35.01 23.56 12.29
C PRO A 389 35.48 22.12 12.53
N ARG A 390 34.64 21.25 13.10
CA ARG A 390 35.02 19.91 13.56
C ARG A 390 34.49 18.79 12.68
N ALA A 391 33.34 19.01 12.05
CA ALA A 391 32.61 17.94 11.38
C ALA A 391 32.74 17.95 9.85
N GLN A 392 33.36 18.96 9.24
CA GLN A 392 33.63 18.96 7.81
C GLN A 392 34.91 18.16 7.52
N GLY A 393 34.80 17.09 6.73
CA GLY A 393 35.92 16.29 6.27
C GLY A 393 36.69 16.93 5.12
N GLU A 394 37.83 16.36 4.75
CA GLU A 394 38.71 16.86 3.67
C GLU A 394 38.03 16.95 2.30
N SER A 395 36.99 16.14 2.08
CA SER A 395 36.18 16.17 0.86
C SER A 395 35.26 17.39 0.77
N GLY A 396 35.15 18.18 1.84
CA GLY A 396 34.19 19.27 1.98
C GLY A 396 32.80 18.83 2.45
N TYR A 397 32.54 17.53 2.58
CA TYR A 397 31.30 16.98 3.15
C TYR A 397 31.40 16.83 4.67
N PHE A 398 30.26 16.87 5.36
CA PHE A 398 30.18 16.61 6.79
C PHE A 398 30.16 15.11 7.10
N TYR A 399 30.83 14.72 8.19
CA TYR A 399 30.63 13.41 8.82
C TYR A 399 29.19 13.25 9.31
N GLY A 400 28.72 12.01 9.53
CA GLY A 400 27.32 11.76 9.88
C GLY A 400 26.90 12.34 11.23
N ALA A 401 27.82 12.34 12.19
CA ALA A 401 27.59 12.87 13.53
C ALA A 401 28.86 13.38 14.23
N LEU A 402 28.68 14.29 15.19
CA LEU A 402 29.71 14.89 16.02
C LEU A 402 29.34 14.75 17.50
N ASN A 403 30.13 14.01 18.26
CA ASN A 403 29.88 13.76 19.69
C ASN A 403 30.18 14.99 20.55
N HIS A 404 29.62 15.09 21.76
CA HIS A 404 29.83 16.24 22.66
C HIS A 404 31.31 16.52 23.00
N ASP A 405 32.21 15.54 22.83
CA ASP A 405 33.67 15.70 23.01
C ASP A 405 34.37 16.26 21.75
N GLY A 406 33.59 16.64 20.73
CA GLY A 406 34.09 17.20 19.47
C GLY A 406 34.65 16.16 18.51
N LYS A 407 34.44 14.87 18.74
CA LYS A 407 34.89 13.79 17.84
C LYS A 407 33.78 13.34 16.91
N CYS A 408 34.12 13.22 15.62
CA CYS A 408 33.22 12.62 14.65
C CYS A 408 33.09 11.12 14.94
N PHE A 409 31.89 10.59 14.70
CA PHE A 409 31.64 9.16 14.81
C PHE A 409 30.56 8.76 13.80
N SER A 410 30.66 7.51 13.37
CA SER A 410 29.65 6.97 12.48
C SER A 410 28.37 6.64 13.24
N ARG A 411 27.26 7.15 12.73
CA ARG A 411 25.91 6.81 13.19
C ARG A 411 25.27 5.69 12.35
N ASP A 412 25.71 5.55 11.11
CA ASP A 412 25.11 4.66 10.13
C ASP A 412 26.04 3.45 9.88
N GLY A 413 25.57 2.35 9.29
CA GLY A 413 26.24 1.03 9.29
C GLY A 413 27.64 0.90 8.65
N TYR A 414 28.38 1.99 8.42
CA TYR A 414 29.77 1.97 7.98
C TYR A 414 30.68 2.57 9.04
N PRO A 415 31.86 1.97 9.33
CA PRO A 415 32.91 2.71 10.01
C PRO A 415 33.37 3.87 9.11
N GLU A 416 33.30 5.10 9.64
CA GLU A 416 33.80 6.32 9.01
C GLU A 416 35.34 6.40 9.08
#